data_AF-A0A150ALF8-F1
#
_entry.id   AF-A0A150ALF8-F1
#
_cell.length_a   1.000
_cell.length_b   1.000
_cell.length_c   1.000
_cell.angle_alpha   90.00
_cell.angle_beta   90.00
_cell.angle_gamma   90.00
#
_symmetry.space_group_name_H-M   'P 1'
#
loop_
_entity.id
_entity.type
_entity.pdbx_description
1 polymer ?
#
loop_
_entity_poly.entity_id
_entity_poly.type
_entity_poly.pdbx_seq_one_letter_code
_entity_poly.pdbx_strand_id
1 'polypeptide(L)'
;MKKSLSKLNKSHFIGILSILILTSCSNATFMKFGPDDKDKLVQINVDSTVSFLSLYKSIDEVVCNDHDSQVQLVIDTDSINYRLNLINMCGSTIVCTRSRNIIFILDDSIKKYDVGTFNYDSLSNLIQRDFSNNGIDRSLSENPSKVFLHFMQPQLLERVTLKRRLVSIIEEFRKTGFENEKLKLWVQLHPKEDPFTGKIPDEDELEEEIEKIFKSI
;
A
#
# COMPACT_ATOMS: atom_id res chain seq x y z
N MET A 1 40.81 12.77 -86.79
CA MET A 1 40.15 11.49 -86.44
C MET A 1 39.80 11.50 -84.95
N LYS A 2 38.53 11.20 -84.62
CA LYS A 2 38.00 10.63 -83.35
C LYS A 2 38.22 11.42 -82.04
N LYS A 3 37.13 12.01 -81.50
CA LYS A 3 36.24 11.51 -80.39
C LYS A 3 36.92 11.59 -79.02
N SER A 4 36.51 12.49 -78.12
CA SER A 4 35.28 12.49 -77.30
C SER A 4 35.43 11.77 -75.95
N LEU A 5 34.89 12.44 -74.93
CA LEU A 5 34.31 11.97 -73.66
C LEU A 5 35.11 12.03 -72.35
N SER A 6 34.48 12.81 -71.47
CA SER A 6 34.56 13.00 -70.05
C SER A 6 34.34 11.74 -69.19
N LYS A 7 34.94 11.75 -67.99
CA LYS A 7 34.47 11.14 -66.74
C LYS A 7 35.01 12.04 -65.62
N LEU A 8 34.24 12.94 -65.01
CA LEU A 8 33.16 12.73 -64.02
C LEU A 8 33.46 11.58 -63.04
N ASN A 9 33.95 11.94 -61.85
CA ASN A 9 33.82 11.13 -60.65
C ASN A 9 33.09 11.96 -59.58
N LYS A 10 31.76 11.88 -59.61
CA LYS A 10 30.91 12.01 -58.42
C LYS A 10 30.95 10.65 -57.74
N SER A 11 31.34 10.60 -56.47
CA SER A 11 30.92 9.48 -55.62
C SER A 11 30.81 9.93 -54.17
N HIS A 12 29.56 10.23 -53.79
CA HIS A 12 28.95 9.80 -52.54
C HIS A 12 29.69 10.11 -51.22
N PHE A 13 29.60 11.35 -50.74
CA PHE A 13 29.60 11.60 -49.30
C PHE A 13 28.16 11.34 -48.80
N ILE A 14 27.86 10.06 -48.60
CA ILE A 14 26.59 9.59 -48.02
C ILE A 14 26.61 9.96 -46.54
N GLY A 15 25.56 10.67 -46.13
CA GLY A 15 25.38 11.15 -44.79
C GLY A 15 25.21 10.02 -43.78
N ILE A 16 25.79 10.22 -42.60
CA ILE A 16 25.34 9.61 -41.36
C ILE A 16 25.39 10.71 -40.30
N LEU A 17 24.39 11.59 -40.32
CA LEU A 17 24.06 12.38 -39.14
C LEU A 17 23.34 11.40 -38.21
N SER A 18 24.12 10.74 -37.35
CA SER A 18 23.62 9.87 -36.29
C SER A 18 22.79 10.70 -35.32
N ILE A 19 21.48 10.83 -35.62
CA ILE A 19 20.48 11.21 -34.64
C ILE A 19 20.40 10.03 -33.68
N LEU A 20 21.27 10.04 -32.65
CA LEU A 20 21.10 9.24 -31.44
C LEU A 20 19.85 9.76 -30.75
N ILE A 21 18.69 9.25 -31.20
CA ILE A 21 17.46 9.30 -30.43
C ILE A 21 17.74 8.44 -29.20
N LEU A 22 18.24 9.08 -28.14
CA LEU A 22 18.19 8.56 -26.79
C LEU A 22 16.72 8.56 -26.36
N THR A 23 15.91 7.65 -26.93
CA THR A 23 14.72 7.19 -26.24
C THR A 23 15.22 6.41 -25.04
N SER A 24 15.50 7.15 -23.96
CA SER A 24 15.54 6.59 -22.62
C SER A 24 14.15 6.04 -22.35
N CYS A 25 13.91 4.80 -22.78
CA CYS A 25 12.78 4.03 -22.30
C CYS A 25 12.99 3.89 -20.79
N SER A 26 12.34 4.76 -20.03
CA SER A 26 12.08 4.56 -18.61
C SER A 26 11.27 3.28 -18.51
N ASN A 27 11.95 2.14 -18.41
CA ASN A 27 11.31 0.89 -18.02
C ASN A 27 10.96 1.06 -16.56
N ALA A 28 9.72 1.48 -16.29
CA ALA A 28 9.21 1.55 -14.93
C ALA A 28 9.49 0.20 -14.25
N THR A 29 10.23 0.24 -13.13
CA THR A 29 10.60 -0.97 -12.41
C THR A 29 9.39 -1.42 -11.59
N PHE A 30 8.97 -2.66 -11.75
CA PHE A 30 7.87 -3.23 -10.96
C PHE A 30 8.42 -3.96 -9.74
N MET A 31 7.84 -3.70 -8.57
CA MET A 31 8.15 -4.43 -7.34
C MET A 31 6.87 -4.99 -6.72
N LYS A 32 6.84 -6.30 -6.47
CA LYS A 32 5.72 -7.00 -5.81
C LYS A 32 6.04 -7.23 -4.34
N PHE A 33 5.04 -7.00 -3.49
CA PHE A 33 5.06 -7.24 -2.05
C PHE A 33 3.79 -7.96 -1.60
N GLY A 34 3.93 -8.68 -0.49
CA GLY A 34 2.88 -9.45 0.14
C GLY A 34 2.64 -10.82 -0.50
N PRO A 35 1.92 -11.68 0.22
CA PRO A 35 1.80 -13.08 -0.15
C PRO A 35 0.84 -13.26 -1.33
N ASP A 36 1.07 -14.31 -2.11
CA ASP A 36 0.27 -14.68 -3.30
C ASP A 36 -0.55 -15.94 -2.96
N ASP A 37 -1.55 -15.75 -2.09
CA ASP A 37 -2.22 -16.84 -1.38
C ASP A 37 -3.50 -17.33 -2.09
N LYS A 38 -3.93 -16.65 -3.15
CA LYS A 38 -5.21 -16.88 -3.82
C LYS A 38 -5.04 -16.95 -5.34
N ASP A 39 -5.83 -17.81 -5.97
CA ASP A 39 -5.80 -18.03 -7.42
C ASP A 39 -6.36 -16.82 -8.20
N LYS A 40 -7.29 -16.09 -7.60
CA LYS A 40 -7.93 -14.93 -8.23
C LYS A 40 -7.42 -13.63 -7.62
N LEU A 41 -6.68 -12.87 -8.42
CA LEU A 41 -6.13 -11.58 -8.02
C LEU A 41 -6.91 -10.44 -8.69
N VAL A 42 -7.49 -9.55 -7.89
CA VAL A 42 -8.19 -8.35 -8.35
C VAL A 42 -7.30 -7.13 -8.10
N GLN A 43 -6.97 -6.40 -9.17
CA GLN A 43 -6.12 -5.22 -9.07
C GLN A 43 -6.94 -3.95 -8.85
N ILE A 44 -6.52 -3.13 -7.89
CA ILE A 44 -7.09 -1.80 -7.63
C ILE A 44 -5.98 -0.77 -7.78
N ASN A 45 -6.12 0.16 -8.72
CA ASN A 45 -5.19 1.27 -8.86
C ASN A 45 -5.50 2.35 -7.82
N VAL A 46 -4.55 2.61 -6.91
CA VAL A 46 -4.69 3.61 -5.85
C VAL A 46 -4.90 5.02 -6.44
N ASP A 47 -4.33 5.33 -7.61
CA ASP A 47 -4.51 6.63 -8.27
C ASP A 47 -5.94 6.88 -8.76
N SER A 48 -6.71 5.80 -8.96
CA SER A 48 -8.12 5.89 -9.35
C SER A 48 -9.07 6.14 -8.17
N THR A 49 -8.58 6.03 -6.93
CA THR A 49 -9.40 6.20 -5.72
C THR A 49 -9.57 7.66 -5.35
N VAL A 50 -10.80 8.07 -5.02
CA VAL A 50 -11.11 9.46 -4.66
C VAL A 50 -10.76 9.76 -3.20
N SER A 51 -10.95 8.76 -2.33
CA SER A 51 -10.68 8.83 -0.90
C SER A 51 -10.30 7.46 -0.34
N PHE A 52 -9.76 7.43 0.88
CA PHE A 52 -9.51 6.16 1.57
C PHE A 52 -10.80 5.34 1.77
N LEU A 53 -11.93 5.98 2.04
CA LEU A 53 -13.22 5.31 2.10
C LEU A 53 -13.58 4.59 0.79
N SER A 54 -13.34 5.22 -0.37
CA SER A 54 -13.61 4.58 -1.66
C SER A 54 -12.71 3.37 -1.90
N LEU A 55 -11.42 3.46 -1.54
CA LEU A 55 -10.49 2.33 -1.60
C LEU A 55 -10.97 1.18 -0.70
N TYR A 56 -11.30 1.49 0.55
CA TYR A 56 -11.75 0.50 1.53
C TYR A 56 -13.01 -0.23 1.06
N LYS A 57 -14.02 0.51 0.55
CA LYS A 57 -15.24 -0.11 0.01
C LYS A 57 -14.96 -1.05 -1.15
N SER A 58 -14.07 -0.67 -2.07
CA SER A 58 -13.68 -1.56 -3.17
C SER A 58 -12.93 -2.79 -2.69
N ILE A 59 -12.09 -2.67 -1.67
CA ILE A 59 -11.42 -3.81 -1.05
C ILE A 59 -12.47 -4.75 -0.43
N ASP A 60 -13.35 -4.21 0.41
CA ASP A 60 -14.38 -4.96 1.13
C ASP A 60 -15.33 -5.67 0.16
N GLU A 61 -15.79 -4.98 -0.87
CA GLU A 61 -16.64 -5.56 -1.93
C GLU A 61 -15.98 -6.78 -2.60
N VAL A 62 -14.68 -6.70 -2.92
CA VAL A 62 -13.96 -7.82 -3.52
C VAL A 62 -13.88 -9.01 -2.56
N VAL A 63 -13.43 -8.79 -1.33
CA VAL A 63 -13.16 -9.90 -0.38
C VAL A 63 -14.44 -10.48 0.23
N CYS A 64 -15.54 -9.72 0.24
CA CYS A 64 -16.85 -10.16 0.74
C CYS A 64 -17.70 -10.84 -0.33
N ASN A 65 -17.60 -10.43 -1.60
CA ASN A 65 -18.38 -11.05 -2.68
C ASN A 65 -17.74 -12.33 -3.21
N ASP A 66 -16.43 -12.49 -3.04
CA ASP A 66 -15.70 -13.66 -3.51
C ASP A 66 -14.55 -14.02 -2.56
N HIS A 67 -14.76 -15.05 -1.74
CA HIS A 67 -13.78 -15.51 -0.76
C HIS A 67 -12.51 -16.14 -1.37
N ASP A 68 -12.51 -16.42 -2.68
CA ASP A 68 -11.34 -16.90 -3.42
C ASP A 68 -10.56 -15.75 -4.07
N SER A 69 -11.05 -14.51 -3.97
CA SER A 69 -10.34 -13.32 -4.45
C SER A 69 -9.36 -12.75 -3.43
N GLN A 70 -8.23 -12.27 -3.91
CA GLN A 70 -7.28 -11.42 -3.19
C GLN A 70 -7.16 -10.07 -3.88
N VAL A 71 -7.03 -9.00 -3.10
CA VAL A 71 -6.79 -7.66 -3.65
C VAL A 71 -5.28 -7.40 -3.80
N GLN A 72 -4.88 -6.88 -4.96
CA GLN A 72 -3.57 -6.29 -5.20
C GLN A 72 -3.73 -4.79 -5.44
N LEU A 73 -3.14 -3.98 -4.57
CA LEU A 73 -3.03 -2.55 -4.81
C LEU A 73 -1.93 -2.28 -5.83
N VAL A 74 -2.24 -1.47 -6.84
CA VAL A 74 -1.27 -0.93 -7.81
C VAL A 74 -0.99 0.51 -7.43
N ILE A 75 0.29 0.82 -7.20
CA ILE A 75 0.74 2.12 -6.70
C ILE A 75 1.89 2.60 -7.59
N ASP A 76 1.58 3.53 -8.49
CA ASP A 76 2.56 4.02 -9.47
C ASP A 76 3.36 5.19 -8.88
N THR A 77 4.68 5.15 -8.87
CA THR A 77 5.49 6.35 -8.53
C THR A 77 6.27 6.80 -9.75
N ASP A 78 6.95 7.94 -9.68
CA ASP A 78 7.75 8.44 -10.79
C ASP A 78 8.84 7.45 -11.24
N SER A 79 9.30 6.56 -10.34
CA SER A 79 10.40 5.63 -10.58
C SER A 79 10.03 4.14 -10.49
N ILE A 80 9.11 3.79 -9.58
CA ILE A 80 8.80 2.39 -9.22
C ILE A 80 7.28 2.21 -9.18
N ASN A 81 6.80 1.15 -9.81
CA ASN A 81 5.41 0.74 -9.73
C ASN A 81 5.31 -0.41 -8.71
N TYR A 82 4.70 -0.15 -7.57
CA TYR A 82 4.52 -1.15 -6.53
C TYR A 82 3.22 -1.93 -6.75
N ARG A 83 3.29 -3.23 -6.49
CA ARG A 83 2.16 -4.14 -6.42
C ARG A 83 2.10 -4.73 -5.03
N LEU A 84 1.05 -4.44 -4.28
CA LEU A 84 0.92 -4.84 -2.88
C LEU A 84 -0.29 -5.76 -2.70
N ASN A 85 -0.02 -7.04 -2.51
CA ASN A 85 -1.04 -8.02 -2.18
C ASN A 85 -1.50 -7.84 -0.73
N LEU A 86 -2.81 -7.67 -0.53
CA LEU A 86 -3.40 -7.49 0.78
C LEU A 86 -3.80 -8.84 1.40
N ILE A 87 -3.78 -8.91 2.72
CA ILE A 87 -4.31 -10.04 3.50
C ILE A 87 -5.70 -9.74 4.08
N ASN A 88 -6.39 -8.76 3.48
CA ASN A 88 -7.72 -8.34 3.89
C ASN A 88 -8.70 -9.51 3.92
N MET A 89 -9.57 -9.51 4.94
CA MET A 89 -10.72 -10.40 5.04
C MET A 89 -11.99 -9.57 4.98
N CYS A 90 -13.12 -10.21 4.66
CA CYS A 90 -14.42 -9.55 4.67
C CYS A 90 -14.72 -8.98 6.06
N GLY A 91 -15.22 -7.74 6.14
CA GLY A 91 -15.45 -7.04 7.41
C GLY A 91 -16.39 -7.74 8.40
N SER A 92 -17.29 -8.61 7.91
CA SER A 92 -18.17 -9.44 8.75
C SER A 92 -17.46 -10.66 9.38
N THR A 93 -16.20 -10.93 9.01
CA THR A 93 -15.44 -12.08 9.49
C THR A 93 -14.85 -11.79 10.87
N ILE A 94 -15.22 -12.59 11.88
CA ILE A 94 -14.58 -12.53 13.20
C ILE A 94 -13.22 -13.21 13.12
N VAL A 95 -12.15 -12.41 13.15
CA VAL A 95 -10.78 -12.94 13.18
C VAL A 95 -10.22 -12.91 14.58
N CYS A 96 -10.00 -14.09 15.16
CA CYS A 96 -9.31 -14.24 16.43
C CYS A 96 -7.79 -14.07 16.26
N THR A 97 -7.34 -12.83 16.06
CA THR A 97 -5.91 -12.51 16.09
C THR A 97 -5.52 -11.97 17.46
N ARG A 98 -4.43 -12.49 18.01
CA ARG A 98 -3.81 -11.92 19.22
C ARG A 98 -3.17 -10.58 18.88
N SER A 99 -3.59 -9.51 19.56
CA SER A 99 -3.09 -8.13 19.38
C SER A 99 -1.57 -8.00 19.38
N ARG A 100 -0.86 -8.85 20.14
CA ARG A 100 0.61 -8.93 20.16
C ARG A 100 1.27 -9.28 18.83
N ASN A 101 0.54 -9.87 17.89
CA ASN A 101 1.05 -10.20 16.54
C ASN A 101 0.83 -9.05 15.55
N ILE A 102 0.11 -8.00 15.95
CA ILE A 102 -0.28 -6.89 15.08
C ILE A 102 0.64 -5.70 15.35
N ILE A 103 1.03 -5.00 14.29
CA ILE A 103 1.60 -3.65 14.37
C ILE A 103 0.58 -2.72 13.71
N PHE A 104 0.01 -1.82 14.50
CA PHE A 104 -1.02 -0.90 14.03
C PHE A 104 -0.38 0.35 13.46
N ILE A 105 -0.77 0.74 12.25
CA ILE A 105 -0.36 1.98 11.60
C ILE A 105 -1.59 2.87 11.56
N LEU A 106 -1.60 3.86 12.45
CA LEU A 106 -2.72 4.76 12.72
C LEU A 106 -2.28 6.18 12.38
N ASP A 107 -2.84 6.75 11.31
CA ASP A 107 -2.45 8.07 10.83
C ASP A 107 -0.93 8.18 10.58
N ASP A 108 -0.24 9.03 11.34
CA ASP A 108 1.22 9.23 11.33
C ASP A 108 1.93 8.53 12.51
N SER A 109 1.23 7.65 13.22
CA SER A 109 1.75 6.92 14.39
C SER A 109 1.71 5.41 14.20
N ILE A 110 2.59 4.72 14.93
CA ILE A 110 2.59 3.27 15.01
C ILE A 110 2.24 2.88 16.43
N LYS A 111 1.29 1.96 16.61
CA LYS A 111 0.96 1.40 17.92
C LYS A 111 1.25 -0.08 17.96
N LYS A 112 1.84 -0.50 19.07
CA LYS A 112 2.04 -1.90 19.41
C LYS A 112 1.40 -2.17 20.77
N TYR A 113 0.46 -3.12 20.79
CA TYR A 113 -0.26 -3.49 22.00
C TYR A 113 0.71 -3.91 23.12
N ASP A 114 0.47 -3.45 24.34
CA ASP A 114 1.33 -3.66 25.53
C ASP A 114 2.80 -3.21 25.41
N VAL A 115 3.18 -2.51 24.34
CA VAL A 115 4.55 -2.02 24.13
C VAL A 115 4.60 -0.51 24.02
N GLY A 116 3.68 0.12 23.28
CA GLY A 116 3.57 1.58 23.25
C GLY A 116 3.18 2.18 21.90
N THR A 117 3.35 3.49 21.81
CA THR A 117 3.16 4.29 20.59
C THR A 117 4.53 4.81 20.12
N PHE A 118 4.76 4.73 18.82
CA PHE A 118 6.03 5.04 18.18
C PHE A 118 5.80 5.96 16.98
N ASN A 119 6.85 6.70 16.63
CA ASN A 119 6.89 7.44 15.38
C ASN A 119 7.04 6.49 14.20
N TYR A 120 6.66 6.97 13.02
CA TYR A 120 6.66 6.17 11.79
C TYR A 120 8.04 5.59 11.44
N ASP A 121 9.11 6.35 11.67
CA ASP A 121 10.50 5.94 11.36
C ASP A 121 10.98 4.71 12.17
N SER A 122 10.22 4.31 13.19
CA SER A 122 10.49 3.10 13.97
C SER A 122 9.91 1.82 13.34
N LEU A 123 9.16 1.90 12.23
CA LEU A 123 8.43 0.75 11.66
C LEU A 123 9.35 -0.43 11.34
N SER A 124 10.44 -0.19 10.62
CA SER A 124 11.43 -1.22 10.28
C SER A 124 11.97 -1.94 11.51
N ASN A 125 12.38 -1.19 12.54
CA ASN A 125 12.87 -1.75 13.81
C ASN A 125 11.81 -2.57 14.54
N LEU A 126 10.56 -2.08 14.57
CA LEU A 126 9.44 -2.80 15.19
C LEU A 126 9.16 -4.13 14.47
N ILE A 127 9.16 -4.12 13.13
CA ILE A 127 8.98 -5.33 12.32
C ILE A 127 10.11 -6.33 12.60
N GLN A 128 11.37 -5.91 12.57
CA GLN A 128 12.51 -6.78 12.87
C GLN A 128 12.42 -7.38 14.28
N ARG A 129 12.05 -6.57 15.28
CA ARG A 129 11.87 -7.03 16.66
C ARG A 129 10.76 -8.09 16.76
N ASP A 130 9.64 -7.89 16.09
CA ASP A 130 8.53 -8.85 16.08
C ASP A 130 8.86 -10.15 15.31
N PHE A 131 9.54 -10.05 14.17
CA PHE A 131 9.95 -11.21 13.37
C PHE A 131 11.00 -12.08 14.08
N SER A 132 11.91 -11.46 14.84
CA SER A 132 12.99 -12.16 15.54
C SER A 132 12.57 -12.72 16.91
N ASN A 133 11.45 -12.26 17.48
CA ASN A 133 11.03 -12.62 18.84
C ASN A 133 10.78 -14.12 19.04
N ASN A 134 10.17 -14.81 18.07
CA ASN A 134 9.83 -16.24 18.15
C ASN A 134 9.17 -16.67 19.49
N GLY A 135 8.32 -15.79 20.05
CA GLY A 135 7.56 -16.06 21.28
C GLY A 135 8.34 -15.94 22.60
N ILE A 136 9.57 -15.41 22.58
CA ILE A 136 10.39 -15.21 23.78
C ILE A 136 9.76 -14.14 24.69
N ASP A 137 9.55 -12.94 24.16
CA ASP A 137 8.79 -11.88 24.84
C ASP A 137 7.29 -12.09 24.58
N ARG A 138 6.51 -12.14 25.67
CA ARG A 138 5.06 -12.37 25.62
C ARG A 138 4.28 -11.18 25.04
N SER A 139 4.85 -9.97 25.07
CA SER A 139 4.28 -8.74 24.53
C SER A 139 4.48 -8.59 23.01
N LEU A 140 5.35 -9.42 22.41
CA LEU A 140 5.68 -9.40 20.99
C LEU A 140 5.12 -10.63 20.26
N SER A 141 5.27 -10.66 18.94
CA SER A 141 4.74 -11.74 18.10
C SER A 141 5.29 -13.11 18.46
N GLU A 142 4.42 -14.11 18.41
CA GLU A 142 4.74 -15.51 18.70
C GLU A 142 5.67 -16.14 17.68
N ASN A 143 5.54 -15.72 16.42
CA ASN A 143 6.28 -16.27 15.30
C ASN A 143 6.26 -15.23 14.17
N PRO A 144 7.36 -15.06 13.41
CA PRO A 144 7.36 -14.22 12.21
C PRO A 144 6.18 -14.47 11.25
N SER A 145 5.70 -15.71 11.10
CA SER A 145 4.55 -16.03 10.23
C SER A 145 3.23 -15.42 10.68
N LYS A 146 3.10 -14.99 11.95
CA LYS A 146 1.90 -14.35 12.49
C LYS A 146 1.96 -12.84 12.46
N VAL A 147 3.12 -12.23 12.18
CA VAL A 147 3.27 -10.78 12.15
C VAL A 147 2.51 -10.22 10.95
N PHE A 148 1.70 -9.19 11.18
CA PHE A 148 1.15 -8.38 10.10
C PHE A 148 0.93 -6.93 10.53
N LEU A 149 0.87 -6.07 9.53
CA LEU A 149 0.62 -4.65 9.67
C LEU A 149 -0.86 -4.38 9.47
N HIS A 150 -1.46 -3.63 10.38
CA HIS A 150 -2.83 -3.19 10.26
C HIS A 150 -2.85 -1.68 9.99
N PHE A 151 -3.13 -1.32 8.74
CA PHE A 151 -3.19 0.05 8.26
C PHE A 151 -4.59 0.60 8.39
N MET A 152 -4.81 1.42 9.42
CA MET A 152 -6.08 2.10 9.64
C MET A 152 -5.92 3.60 9.46
N GLN A 153 -6.81 4.20 8.68
CA GLN A 153 -6.73 5.60 8.32
C GLN A 153 -8.11 6.26 8.34
N PRO A 154 -8.19 7.60 8.38
CA PRO A 154 -9.44 8.33 8.34
C PRO A 154 -10.09 8.18 6.97
N GLN A 155 -11.41 8.10 6.93
CA GLN A 155 -12.21 7.95 5.71
C GLN A 155 -11.88 9.00 4.64
N LEU A 156 -11.67 10.24 5.10
CA LEU A 156 -11.43 11.41 4.26
C LEU A 156 -9.94 11.59 3.90
N LEU A 157 -9.07 10.64 4.22
CA LEU A 157 -7.67 10.74 3.86
C LEU A 157 -7.52 10.89 2.34
N GLU A 158 -6.86 11.97 1.95
CA GLU A 158 -6.63 12.30 0.55
C GLU A 158 -5.74 11.26 -0.14
N ARG A 159 -6.05 11.01 -1.42
CA ARG A 159 -5.33 10.06 -2.28
C ARG A 159 -3.81 10.24 -2.25
N VAL A 160 -3.31 11.48 -2.33
CA VAL A 160 -1.86 11.76 -2.34
C VAL A 160 -1.21 11.31 -1.03
N THR A 161 -1.85 11.60 0.10
CA THR A 161 -1.36 11.22 1.43
C THR A 161 -1.47 9.72 1.64
N LEU A 162 -2.57 9.09 1.23
CA LEU A 162 -2.75 7.63 1.23
C LEU A 162 -1.62 6.93 0.48
N LYS A 163 -1.37 7.35 -0.77
CA LYS A 163 -0.32 6.83 -1.62
C LYS A 163 1.06 6.95 -0.97
N ARG A 164 1.39 8.15 -0.46
CA ARG A 164 2.64 8.41 0.27
C ARG A 164 2.79 7.46 1.47
N ARG A 165 1.74 7.29 2.27
CA ARG A 165 1.77 6.41 3.45
C ARG A 165 1.95 4.95 3.06
N LEU A 166 1.26 4.44 2.03
CA LEU A 166 1.43 3.08 1.53
C LEU A 166 2.86 2.82 1.02
N VAL A 167 3.42 3.73 0.22
CA VAL A 167 4.83 3.63 -0.24
C VAL A 167 5.78 3.63 0.95
N SER A 168 5.53 4.48 1.95
CA SER A 168 6.33 4.54 3.17
C SER A 168 6.34 3.21 3.93
N ILE A 169 5.21 2.47 3.97
CA ILE A 169 5.14 1.13 4.57
C ILE A 169 6.05 0.18 3.83
N ILE A 170 5.97 0.19 2.50
CA ILE A 170 6.75 -0.71 1.63
C ILE A 170 8.25 -0.45 1.81
N GLU A 171 8.66 0.83 1.82
CA GLU A 171 10.07 1.19 1.99
C GLU A 171 10.59 0.86 3.39
N GLU A 172 9.81 1.11 4.45
CA GLU A 172 10.16 0.68 5.80
C GLU A 172 10.27 -0.84 5.92
N PHE A 173 9.36 -1.58 5.30
CA PHE A 173 9.46 -3.04 5.25
C PHE A 173 10.73 -3.47 4.50
N ARG A 174 11.05 -2.85 3.37
CA ARG A 174 12.24 -3.17 2.57
C ARG A 174 13.54 -2.98 3.37
N LYS A 175 13.62 -1.95 4.23
CA LYS A 175 14.76 -1.72 5.13
C LYS A 175 15.01 -2.89 6.09
N THR A 176 14.01 -3.73 6.35
CA THR A 176 14.17 -4.87 7.26
C THR A 176 15.07 -5.97 6.69
N GLY A 177 15.18 -6.05 5.36
CA GLY A 177 15.89 -7.12 4.65
C GLY A 177 15.11 -8.43 4.53
N PHE A 178 13.85 -8.48 4.99
CA PHE A 178 12.99 -9.64 4.78
C PHE A 178 12.50 -9.74 3.34
N GLU A 179 12.20 -10.96 2.91
CA GLU A 179 11.63 -11.24 1.59
C GLU A 179 10.28 -10.54 1.42
N ASN A 180 10.02 -9.98 0.24
CA ASN A 180 8.89 -9.08 -0.01
C ASN A 180 7.53 -9.74 0.25
N GLU A 181 7.41 -11.04 -0.01
CA GLU A 181 6.20 -11.84 0.21
C GLU A 181 5.81 -11.96 1.69
N LYS A 182 6.73 -11.64 2.61
CA LYS A 182 6.48 -11.65 4.06
C LYS A 182 5.73 -10.40 4.53
N LEU A 183 5.59 -9.37 3.70
CA LEU A 183 4.80 -8.18 4.05
C LEU A 183 3.31 -8.51 4.06
N LYS A 184 2.73 -8.71 5.24
CA LYS A 184 1.30 -8.88 5.42
C LYS A 184 0.66 -7.55 5.79
N LEU A 185 -0.13 -6.97 4.89
CA LEU A 185 -0.86 -5.73 5.12
C LEU A 185 -2.37 -5.95 5.11
N TRP A 186 -3.03 -5.51 6.16
CA TRP A 186 -4.49 -5.41 6.26
C TRP A 186 -4.89 -3.93 6.27
N VAL A 187 -5.76 -3.52 5.35
CA VAL A 187 -6.32 -2.16 5.27
C VAL A 187 -7.70 -2.10 5.94
N GLN A 188 -7.95 -1.17 6.87
CA GLN A 188 -9.27 -0.97 7.48
C GLN A 188 -9.56 0.53 7.71
N LEU A 189 -10.83 0.90 7.84
CA LEU A 189 -11.19 2.22 8.34
C LEU A 189 -10.78 2.41 9.80
N HIS A 190 -10.50 3.65 10.19
CA HIS A 190 -10.28 3.97 11.59
C HIS A 190 -11.51 3.59 12.43
N PRO A 191 -11.38 2.95 13.62
CA PRO A 191 -12.52 2.37 14.35
C PRO A 191 -13.59 3.39 14.79
N LYS A 192 -13.22 4.66 14.95
CA LYS A 192 -14.17 5.74 15.26
C LYS A 192 -15.06 6.12 14.07
N GLU A 193 -14.71 5.64 12.89
CA GLU A 193 -15.32 5.99 11.63
C GLU A 193 -15.76 4.74 10.87
N ASP A 194 -15.51 3.53 11.35
CA ASP A 194 -15.91 2.33 10.64
C ASP A 194 -17.43 2.11 10.83
N PRO A 195 -18.25 2.26 9.76
CA PRO A 195 -19.70 2.13 9.87
C PRO A 195 -20.13 0.69 10.19
N PHE A 196 -19.21 -0.27 10.11
CA PHE A 196 -19.45 -1.68 10.41
C PHE A 196 -18.98 -2.08 11.82
N THR A 197 -18.10 -1.30 12.47
CA THR A 197 -17.82 -1.48 13.90
C THR A 197 -18.87 -0.72 14.70
N GLY A 198 -20.03 -1.34 14.92
CA GLY A 198 -21.08 -0.82 15.76
C GLY A 198 -20.57 -0.37 17.14
N LYS A 199 -20.25 0.91 17.26
CA LYS A 199 -20.82 1.75 18.30
C LYS A 199 -21.73 2.73 17.58
N ILE A 200 -23.02 2.46 17.62
CA ILE A 200 -24.01 3.53 17.56
C ILE A 200 -23.58 4.47 18.72
N PRO A 201 -23.26 5.75 18.47
CA PRO A 201 -23.19 6.72 19.57
C PRO A 201 -24.47 6.54 20.38
N ASP A 202 -24.40 6.54 21.71
CA ASP A 202 -25.65 6.53 22.47
C ASP A 202 -26.53 7.66 21.92
N GLU A 203 -27.82 7.42 21.68
CA GLU A 203 -28.69 8.41 20.99
C GLU A 203 -28.62 9.76 21.72
N ASP A 204 -28.44 9.69 23.05
CA ASP A 204 -28.17 10.80 23.97
C ASP A 204 -26.84 11.56 23.70
N GLU A 205 -25.77 10.86 23.30
CA GLU A 205 -24.45 11.45 23.01
C GLU A 205 -24.47 12.20 21.66
N LEU A 206 -25.27 11.70 20.70
CA LEU A 206 -25.49 12.34 19.40
C LEU A 206 -26.36 13.60 19.53
N GLU A 207 -27.42 13.55 20.36
CA GLU A 207 -28.26 14.71 20.64
C GLU A 207 -27.45 15.82 21.34
N GLU A 208 -26.57 15.48 22.28
CA GLU A 208 -25.75 16.47 23.00
C GLU A 208 -24.70 17.17 22.11
N GLU A 209 -24.11 16.44 21.16
CA GLU A 209 -23.21 17.02 20.16
C GLU A 209 -23.95 17.91 19.16
N ILE A 210 -25.14 17.50 18.71
CA ILE A 210 -25.99 18.30 17.81
C ILE A 210 -26.43 19.59 18.52
N GLU A 211 -26.85 19.51 19.78
CA GLU A 211 -27.29 20.67 20.55
C GLU A 211 -26.15 21.68 20.82
N LYS A 212 -24.91 21.19 21.02
CA LYS A 212 -23.71 22.06 21.12
C LYS A 212 -23.41 22.81 19.84
N ILE A 213 -23.56 22.16 18.68
CA ILE A 213 -23.33 22.79 17.38
C ILE A 213 -24.36 23.90 17.15
N PHE A 214 -25.64 23.65 17.43
CA PHE A 214 -26.70 24.66 17.26
C PHE A 214 -26.66 25.82 18.27
N LYS A 215 -26.06 25.63 19.45
CA LYS A 215 -25.87 26.72 20.44
C LYS A 215 -24.64 27.59 20.18
N SER A 216 -23.80 27.24 19.19
CA SER A 216 -22.55 27.96 18.87
C SER A 216 -22.60 28.80 17.57
N ILE A 217 -23.77 28.87 16.93
CA ILE A 217 -24.10 29.73 15.79
C ILE A 217 -25.09 30.79 16.27
#